data_AF-A0A432WRT4-F1
#
_entry.id   AF-A0A432WRT4-F1
#
_cell.length_a   1.000
_cell.length_b   1.000
_cell.length_c   1.000
_cell.angle_alpha   90.00
_cell.angle_beta   90.00
_cell.angle_gamma   90.00
#
_symmetry.space_group_name_H-M   'P 1'
#
loop_
_entity.id
_entity.type
_entity.pdbx_description
1 polymer ?
#
loop_
_entity_poly.entity_id
_entity_poly.type
_entity_poly.pdbx_seq_one_letter_code
_entity_poly.pdbx_strand_id
1 'polypeptide(L)'
;MPFETRIQLRLELSQPTRIVRSEIVGESMYMGRIPVQWGARSTESKVWETEVFLGACTDPQMIWALRIQVEPIKMKPSGDNARIWLHIPFQSNWR
;
A
#
# COMPACT_ATOMS: atom_id res chain seq x y z
N MET A 1 -24.96 2.67 -9.94
CA MET A 1 -24.35 3.79 -9.17
C MET A 1 -22.91 3.38 -8.87
N PRO A 2 -21.92 4.30 -8.94
CA PRO A 2 -20.55 3.98 -8.53
C PRO A 2 -20.59 3.58 -7.06
N PHE A 3 -20.14 2.37 -6.74
CA PHE A 3 -20.03 1.94 -5.35
C PHE A 3 -18.59 2.14 -4.90
N GLU A 4 -18.38 3.01 -3.92
CA GLU A 4 -17.11 3.13 -3.25
C GLU A 4 -17.11 2.18 -2.07
N THR A 5 -16.14 1.27 -2.05
CA THR A 5 -15.99 0.36 -0.91
C THR A 5 -14.74 0.74 -0.14
N ARG A 6 -14.92 0.79 1.17
CA ARG A 6 -13.82 0.94 2.10
C ARG A 6 -13.07 -0.38 2.20
N ILE A 7 -11.79 -0.36 1.84
CA ILE A 7 -10.86 -1.46 2.11
C ILE A 7 -9.93 -1.05 3.25
N GLN A 8 -9.65 -2.01 4.14
CA GLN A 8 -8.67 -1.85 5.19
C GLN A 8 -7.36 -2.52 4.75
N LEU A 9 -6.28 -1.76 4.76
CA LEU A 9 -4.95 -2.26 4.45
C LEU A 9 -4.17 -2.38 5.75
N ARG A 10 -3.59 -3.56 5.97
CA ARG A 10 -2.70 -3.83 7.09
C ARG A 10 -1.37 -4.32 6.55
N LEU A 11 -0.31 -3.57 6.84
CA LEU A 11 1.05 -3.90 6.44
C LEU A 11 1.85 -4.24 7.70
N GLU A 12 2.36 -5.47 7.76
CA GLU A 12 3.24 -5.93 8.82
C GLU A 12 4.65 -6.12 8.26
N LEU A 13 5.62 -5.41 8.84
CA LEU A 13 7.03 -5.45 8.45
C LEU A 13 7.83 -6.12 9.57
N SER A 14 8.73 -7.03 9.20
CA SER A 14 9.59 -7.77 10.14
C SER A 14 10.55 -6.85 10.90
N GLN A 15 10.94 -5.73 10.30
CA GLN A 15 11.90 -4.75 10.83
C GLN A 15 11.32 -3.33 10.81
N PRO A 16 11.78 -2.44 11.72
CA PRO A 16 11.41 -1.03 11.71
C PRO A 16 11.81 -0.42 10.36
N THR A 17 10.82 0.04 9.62
CA THR A 17 11.00 0.49 8.25
C THR A 17 10.17 1.74 8.04
N ARG A 18 10.74 2.73 7.38
CA ARG A 18 10.05 3.96 7.03
C ARG A 18 9.35 3.78 5.69
N ILE A 19 8.06 4.05 5.64
CA ILE A 19 7.32 4.13 4.39
C ILE A 19 7.61 5.50 3.76
N VAL A 20 8.20 5.49 2.55
CA VAL A 20 8.54 6.70 1.79
C VAL A 20 7.40 7.10 0.88
N ARG A 21 6.77 6.11 0.22
CA ARG A 21 5.65 6.33 -0.70
C ARG A 21 4.78 5.09 -0.74
N SER A 22 3.47 5.28 -0.93
CA SER A 22 2.56 4.18 -1.18
C SER A 22 1.46 4.59 -2.15
N GLU A 23 1.19 3.73 -3.12
CA GLU A 23 0.15 3.96 -4.12
C GLU A 23 -0.51 2.64 -4.49
N ILE A 24 -1.82 2.68 -4.70
CA ILE A 24 -2.57 1.60 -5.32
C ILE A 24 -2.74 1.92 -6.80
N VAL A 25 -2.45 0.93 -7.64
CA VAL A 25 -2.63 1.01 -9.09
C VAL A 25 -3.51 -0.13 -9.56
N GLY A 26 -4.36 0.09 -10.56
CA GLY A 26 -5.05 -1.00 -11.24
C GLY A 26 -4.10 -1.71 -12.19
N GLU A 27 -3.88 -3.01 -12.02
CA GLU A 27 -3.08 -3.83 -12.93
C GLU A 27 -3.89 -4.27 -14.15
N SER A 28 -5.15 -4.69 -13.96
CA SER A 28 -5.98 -5.17 -15.06
C SER A 28 -6.51 -4.04 -15.94
N MET A 29 -6.75 -2.84 -15.36
CA MET A 29 -7.20 -1.65 -16.07
C MET A 29 -6.67 -0.39 -15.37
N TYR A 30 -6.06 0.51 -16.14
CA TYR A 30 -5.47 1.73 -15.57
C TYR A 30 -6.55 2.77 -15.22
N MET A 31 -6.88 2.86 -13.94
CA MET A 31 -7.85 3.83 -13.39
C MET A 31 -7.18 4.97 -12.61
N GLY A 32 -5.89 5.20 -12.86
CA GLY A 32 -5.08 6.17 -12.12
C GLY A 32 -4.34 5.54 -10.94
N ARG A 33 -3.85 6.41 -10.06
CA ARG A 33 -3.03 6.04 -8.89
C ARG A 33 -3.68 6.59 -7.66
N ILE A 34 -3.98 5.72 -6.71
CA ILE A 34 -4.63 6.10 -5.46
C ILE A 34 -3.52 6.24 -4.40
N PRO A 35 -3.18 7.45 -3.95
CA PRO A 35 -2.16 7.64 -2.93
C PRO A 35 -2.64 7.03 -1.62
N VAL A 36 -1.81 6.19 -1.00
CA VAL A 36 -2.11 5.54 0.28
C VAL A 36 -1.39 6.27 1.38
N GLN A 37 -2.14 6.83 2.31
CA GLN A 37 -1.61 7.48 3.50
C GLN A 37 -1.75 6.54 4.69
N TRP A 38 -0.63 6.14 5.29
CA TRP A 38 -0.66 5.22 6.41
C TRP A 38 -0.85 5.95 7.74
N GLY A 39 -1.81 5.48 8.53
CA GLY A 39 -2.00 5.92 9.91
C GLY A 39 -0.98 5.23 10.80
N ALA A 40 0.28 5.66 10.77
CA ALA A 40 1.23 5.18 11.76
C ALA A 40 0.87 5.74 13.13
N ARG A 41 0.79 4.85 14.14
CA ARG A 41 0.80 5.28 15.54
C ARG A 41 2.20 5.74 15.98
N SER A 42 3.24 5.38 15.22
CA SER A 42 4.62 5.85 15.34
C SER A 42 5.39 5.64 14.03
N THR A 43 6.36 6.51 13.72
CA THR A 43 7.22 6.45 12.52
C THR A 43 8.10 5.21 12.42
N GLU A 44 8.22 4.42 13.51
CA GLU A 44 9.02 3.20 13.59
C GLU A 44 8.15 1.94 13.81
N SER A 45 6.85 2.05 13.56
CA SER A 45 5.92 0.93 13.75
C SER A 45 6.22 -0.21 12.77
N LYS A 46 6.16 -1.45 13.28
CA LYS A 46 6.18 -2.67 12.46
C LYS A 46 4.84 -2.90 11.77
N VAL A 47 3.76 -2.33 12.30
CA VAL A 47 2.41 -2.49 11.79
C VAL A 47 1.89 -1.13 11.34
N TRP A 48 1.38 -1.08 10.11
CA TRP A 48 0.77 0.10 9.53
C TRP A 48 -0.64 -0.25 9.09
N GLU A 49 -1.58 0.61 9.44
CA GLU A 49 -2.99 0.43 9.10
C GLU A 49 -3.50 1.69 8.42
N THR A 50 -4.36 1.49 7.43
CA THR A 50 -5.05 2.58 6.75
C THR A 50 -6.33 2.10 6.11
N GLU A 51 -7.23 3.06 5.88
CA GLU A 51 -8.47 2.84 5.17
C GLU A 51 -8.39 3.58 3.84
N VAL A 52 -8.63 2.86 2.75
CA VAL A 52 -8.68 3.43 1.40
C VAL A 52 -10.06 3.16 0.83
N PHE A 53 -10.62 4.16 0.16
CA PHE A 53 -11.85 3.98 -0.60
C PHE A 53 -11.47 3.63 -2.03
N LEU A 54 -11.84 2.42 -2.46
CA LEU A 54 -11.73 2.01 -3.84
C LEU A 54 -13.09 2.17 -4.50
N GLY A 55 -13.14 3.03 -5.51
CA GLY A 55 -14.29 3.12 -6.41
C GLY A 55 -14.35 1.88 -7.28
N ALA A 56 -15.36 1.05 -7.09
CA ALA A 56 -15.54 -0.19 -7.80
C ALA A 56 -16.33 0.01 -9.10
N CYS A 57 -15.96 1.05 -9.84
CA CYS A 57 -16.76 1.55 -10.95
C CYS A 57 -16.81 0.62 -12.17
N THR A 58 -15.98 -0.41 -12.28
CA THR A 58 -15.64 -0.90 -13.64
C THR A 58 -15.35 -2.39 -13.83
N ASP A 59 -14.98 -3.19 -12.81
CA ASP A 59 -14.77 -4.63 -13.06
C ASP A 59 -14.80 -5.47 -11.76
N PRO A 60 -15.69 -6.48 -11.64
CA PRO A 60 -15.68 -7.43 -10.53
C PRO A 60 -14.43 -8.33 -10.47
N GLN A 61 -13.65 -8.41 -11.55
CA GLN A 61 -12.36 -9.12 -11.61
C GLN A 61 -11.15 -8.17 -11.58
N MET A 62 -11.32 -6.93 -11.11
CA MET A 62 -10.22 -5.96 -11.07
C MET A 62 -9.07 -6.44 -10.17
N ILE A 63 -7.88 -6.51 -10.77
CA ILE A 63 -6.62 -6.76 -10.05
C ILE A 63 -6.02 -5.41 -9.74
N TRP A 64 -5.81 -5.15 -8.47
CA TRP A 64 -5.11 -3.99 -7.95
C TRP A 64 -3.71 -4.40 -7.51
N ALA A 65 -2.80 -3.44 -7.47
CA ALA A 65 -1.51 -3.64 -6.84
C ALA A 65 -1.16 -2.50 -5.91
N LEU A 66 -0.80 -2.86 -4.69
CA LEU A 66 -0.24 -1.96 -3.71
C LEU A 66 1.27 -1.87 -3.94
N ARG A 67 1.71 -0.69 -4.38
CA ARG A 67 3.12 -0.33 -4.57
C ARG A 67 3.59 0.48 -3.37
N ILE A 68 4.53 -0.08 -2.62
CA ILE A 68 5.06 0.55 -1.42
C ILE A 68 6.56 0.74 -1.60
N GLN A 69 7.02 1.97 -1.49
CA GLN A 69 8.43 2.27 -1.40
C GLN A 69 8.81 2.40 0.07
N VAL A 70 9.72 1.52 0.51
CA VAL A 70 10.15 1.44 1.91
C VAL A 70 11.66 1.65 2.02
N GLU A 71 12.07 2.22 3.14
CA GLU A 71 13.47 2.42 3.50
C GLU A 71 13.73 1.79 4.88
N PRO A 72 14.66 0.83 5.00
CA PRO A 72 14.98 0.23 6.30
C PRO A 72 15.55 1.28 7.25
N ILE A 73 15.00 1.36 8.47
CA ILE A 73 15.55 2.22 9.52
C ILE A 73 16.75 1.48 10.10
N LYS A 74 17.91 1.59 9.43
CA LYS A 74 19.14 0.94 9.87
C LYS A 74 19.58 1.55 11.21
N MET A 75 19.62 0.74 12.27
CA MET A 75 20.27 1.09 13.55
C MET A 75 21.82 0.99 13.49
N LYS A 76 22.42 0.69 12.32
CA LYS A 76 23.88 0.71 12.12
C LYS A 76 24.25 1.41 10.81
N PRO A 77 25.26 2.30 10.81
CA PRO A 77 25.64 3.10 9.65
C PRO A 77 26.44 2.21 8.69
N SER A 78 25.74 1.50 7.82
CA SER A 78 26.38 0.75 6.74
C SER A 78 25.74 1.19 5.43
N GLY A 79 26.23 2.33 4.96
CA GLY A 79 26.51 2.74 3.57
C GLY A 79 25.44 2.68 2.48
N ASP A 80 24.30 2.03 2.69
CA ASP A 80 23.38 1.75 1.59
C ASP A 80 21.93 1.81 2.09
N ASN A 81 21.32 2.99 2.04
CA ASN A 81 19.88 3.16 2.23
C ASN A 81 19.17 2.64 0.99
N ALA A 82 19.17 1.31 0.82
CA ALA A 82 18.48 0.66 -0.29
C ALA A 82 16.98 0.92 -0.15
N ARG A 83 16.45 1.79 -1.00
CA ARG A 83 15.01 1.98 -1.16
C ARG A 83 14.46 0.77 -1.90
N ILE A 84 13.55 0.05 -1.25
CA ILE A 84 12.96 -1.16 -1.81
C ILE A 84 11.55 -0.83 -2.27
N TRP A 85 11.21 -1.26 -3.48
CA TRP A 85 9.84 -1.24 -3.98
C TRP A 85 9.20 -2.61 -3.74
N LEU A 86 8.11 -2.63 -2.98
CA LEU A 86 7.25 -3.79 -2.79
C LEU A 86 6.06 -3.66 -3.75
N HIS A 87 5.76 -4.75 -4.46
CA HIS A 87 4.62 -4.84 -5.37
C HIS A 87 3.74 -5.99 -4.91
N ILE A 88 2.57 -5.65 -4.35
CA ILE A 88 1.67 -6.61 -3.73
C ILE A 88 0.35 -6.59 -4.51
N PRO A 89 0.12 -7.54 -5.43
CA PRO A 89 -1.15 -7.65 -6.13
C PRO A 89 -2.25 -8.15 -5.18
N PHE A 90 -3.44 -7.59 -5.30
CA PHE A 90 -4.63 -8.00 -4.56
C PHE A 90 -5.88 -7.84 -5.43
N GLN A 91 -6.89 -8.65 -5.17
CA GLN A 91 -8.17 -8.57 -5.87
C GLN A 91 -9.22 -8.01 -4.93
N SER A 92 -10.03 -7.08 -5.44
CA SER A 92 -11.20 -6.60 -4.73
C SER A 92 -12.35 -7.60 -4.94
N ASN A 93 -12.63 -8.44 -3.94
CA ASN A 93 -13.77 -9.34 -4.01
C ASN A 93 -15.02 -8.60 -3.52
N TRP A 94 -15.81 -8.10 -4.45
CA TRP A 94 -17.09 -7.46 -4.16
C TRP A 94 -18.17 -8.56 -4.15
N ARG A 95 -18.56 -9.01 -2.96
CA ARG A 95 -19.70 -9.91 -2.78
C ARG A 95 -20.88 -9.17 -2.19
#